data_AF-A0A7S0TW48-F1
#
_entry.id   AF-A0A7S0TW48-F1
#
_cell.length_a   1.000
_cell.length_b   1.000
_cell.length_c   1.000
_cell.angle_alpha   90.00
_cell.angle_beta   90.00
_cell.angle_gamma   90.00
#
_symmetry.space_group_name_H-M   'P 1'
#
loop_
_entity.id
_entity.type
_entity.pdbx_description
1 polymer ?
#
loop_
_entity_poly.entity_id
_entity_poly.type
_entity_poly.pdbx_seq_one_letter_code
_entity_poly.pdbx_strand_id
1 'polypeptide(L)'
;YFKVRQKIEESGRDQRWEFDRKRLFDRTEYMATCCQNIHMVAQVLEDFNNILGPELKAVTGDSQGIDDVLRRVEGLVVPLETVPFDIFDRRFQASWEAVMHRFNEDVAKIEDATKTFINESFKKLRSAEGAFDLLQKFKHIKTRDSINKQMMDKFSDILGRYK
;
A
#
# COMPACT_ATOMS: atom_id res chain seq x y z
N TYR A 1 -2.65 30.99 -5.47
CA TYR A 1 -3.94 31.50 -5.97
C TYR A 1 -4.91 31.83 -4.84
N PHE A 2 -5.49 30.83 -4.14
CA PHE A 2 -6.51 31.08 -3.10
C PHE A 2 -6.10 32.08 -2.02
N LYS A 3 -4.87 31.95 -1.49
CA LYS A 3 -4.31 32.90 -0.51
C LYS A 3 -4.22 34.35 -1.03
N VAL A 4 -4.02 34.56 -2.32
CA VAL A 4 -3.92 35.90 -2.93
C VAL A 4 -5.31 36.45 -3.22
N ARG A 5 -6.24 35.60 -3.70
CA ARG A 5 -7.65 35.96 -3.87
C ARG A 5 -8.27 36.42 -2.54
N GLN A 6 -8.07 35.64 -1.47
CA GLN A 6 -8.57 35.97 -0.14
C GLN A 6 -8.05 37.34 0.32
N LYS A 7 -6.76 37.63 0.13
CA LYS A 7 -6.17 38.94 0.45
C LYS A 7 -6.80 40.10 -0.33
N ILE A 8 -7.14 39.89 -1.60
CA ILE A 8 -7.83 40.89 -2.45
C ILE A 8 -9.28 41.10 -1.97
N GLU A 9 -9.97 40.03 -1.58
CA GLU A 9 -11.32 40.11 -0.99
C GLU A 9 -11.31 40.87 0.35
N GLU A 10 -10.28 40.66 1.17
CA GLU A 10 -10.08 41.33 2.46
C GLU A 10 -9.59 42.78 2.33
N SER A 11 -8.80 43.12 1.30
CA SER A 11 -8.23 44.46 1.13
C SER A 11 -9.26 45.50 0.66
N GLY A 12 -10.30 45.07 -0.05
CA GLY A 12 -11.40 45.92 -0.55
C GLY A 12 -10.99 47.04 -1.52
N ARG A 13 -9.68 47.18 -1.82
CA ARG A 13 -9.09 48.26 -2.61
C ARG A 13 -8.72 47.85 -4.03
N ASP A 14 -8.55 46.56 -4.28
CA ASP A 14 -8.06 46.04 -5.55
C ASP A 14 -9.21 45.59 -6.46
N GLN A 15 -9.05 45.75 -7.77
CA GLN A 15 -10.04 45.32 -8.75
C GLN A 15 -10.20 43.79 -8.71
N ARG A 16 -11.43 43.33 -8.50
CA ARG A 16 -11.76 41.90 -8.45
C ARG A 16 -11.55 41.27 -9.83
N TRP A 17 -10.58 40.37 -9.91
CA TRP A 17 -10.39 39.49 -11.05
C TRP A 17 -10.55 38.04 -10.59
N GLU A 18 -11.19 37.22 -11.41
CA GLU A 18 -11.42 35.81 -11.14
C GLU A 18 -10.97 34.99 -12.35
N PHE A 19 -10.05 34.05 -12.14
CA PHE A 19 -9.72 33.05 -13.16
C PHE A 19 -10.77 31.94 -13.14
N ASP A 20 -11.03 31.37 -14.31
CA ASP A 20 -11.69 30.09 -14.42
C ASP A 20 -10.86 29.03 -13.68
N ARG A 21 -11.36 28.62 -12.51
CA ARG A 21 -10.71 27.65 -11.63
C ARG A 21 -10.50 26.31 -12.32
N LYS A 22 -11.42 25.90 -13.19
CA LYS A 22 -11.34 24.65 -13.93
C LYS A 22 -10.13 24.68 -14.86
N ARG A 23 -10.00 25.76 -15.63
CA ARG A 23 -8.83 25.97 -16.51
C ARG A 23 -7.53 26.10 -15.72
N LEU A 24 -7.58 26.66 -14.52
CA LEU A 24 -6.40 26.87 -13.67
C LEU A 24 -5.92 25.59 -12.98
N PHE A 25 -6.83 24.72 -12.54
CA PHE A 25 -6.50 23.61 -11.65
C PHE A 25 -6.73 22.21 -12.21
N ASP A 26 -7.62 22.00 -13.18
CA ASP A 26 -8.01 20.63 -13.62
C ASP A 26 -6.80 19.75 -13.96
N ARG A 27 -5.82 20.31 -14.68
CA ARG A 27 -4.61 19.58 -15.05
C ARG A 27 -3.75 19.27 -13.83
N THR A 28 -3.51 20.26 -12.97
CA THR A 28 -2.65 20.07 -11.78
C THR A 28 -3.28 19.17 -10.74
N GLU A 29 -4.60 19.21 -10.60
CA GLU A 29 -5.36 18.35 -9.68
C GLU A 29 -5.34 16.90 -10.17
N TYR A 30 -5.54 16.68 -11.48
CA TYR A 30 -5.38 15.35 -12.07
C TYR A 30 -3.96 14.79 -11.91
N MET A 31 -2.93 15.61 -12.15
CA MET A 31 -1.55 15.21 -11.94
C MET A 31 -1.28 14.86 -10.46
N ALA A 32 -1.83 15.64 -9.52
CA ALA A 32 -1.72 15.35 -8.10
C ALA A 32 -2.36 13.99 -7.74
N THR A 33 -3.53 13.67 -8.30
CA THR A 33 -4.15 12.34 -8.15
C THR A 33 -3.24 11.22 -8.68
N CYS A 34 -2.63 11.41 -9.85
CA CYS A 34 -1.69 10.42 -10.39
C CYS A 34 -0.47 10.22 -9.48
N CYS A 35 0.11 11.31 -8.98
CA CYS A 35 1.21 11.25 -8.02
C CYS A 35 0.81 10.55 -6.72
N GLN A 36 -0.41 10.80 -6.22
CA GLN A 36 -0.94 10.13 -5.04
C GLN A 36 -1.07 8.62 -5.26
N ASN A 37 -1.54 8.21 -6.45
CA ASN A 37 -1.63 6.80 -6.82
C ASN A 37 -0.25 6.14 -6.87
N ILE A 38 0.76 6.79 -7.46
CA ILE A 38 2.14 6.29 -7.49
C ILE A 38 2.71 6.18 -6.08
N HIS A 39 2.48 7.19 -5.23
CA HIS A 39 2.90 7.15 -3.83
C HIS A 39 2.28 5.96 -3.08
N MET A 40 0.98 5.74 -3.28
CA MET A 40 0.29 4.59 -2.70
C MET A 40 0.92 3.27 -3.16
N VAL A 41 1.22 3.12 -4.46
CA VAL A 41 1.89 1.92 -4.99
C VAL A 41 3.23 1.69 -4.29
N ALA A 42 4.06 2.72 -4.17
CA ALA A 42 5.35 2.61 -3.48
C ALA A 42 5.18 2.18 -2.01
N GLN A 43 4.20 2.74 -1.30
CA GLN A 43 3.88 2.33 0.08
C GLN A 43 3.45 0.86 0.16
N VAL A 44 2.60 0.39 -0.77
CA VAL A 44 2.19 -1.02 -0.80
C VAL A 44 3.38 -1.96 -0.99
N LEU A 45 4.30 -1.61 -1.90
CA LEU A 45 5.51 -2.41 -2.14
C LEU A 45 6.42 -2.42 -0.90
N GLU A 46 6.62 -1.26 -0.26
CA GLU A 46 7.40 -1.15 0.97
C GLU A 46 6.79 -2.01 2.09
N ASP A 47 5.47 -1.92 2.30
CA ASP A 47 4.77 -2.69 3.34
C ASP A 47 4.87 -4.20 3.13
N PHE A 48 4.82 -4.67 1.87
CA PHE A 48 5.00 -6.09 1.54
C PHE A 48 6.45 -6.55 1.73
N ASN A 49 7.43 -5.73 1.35
CA ASN A 49 8.85 -6.05 1.58
C ASN A 49 9.19 -6.11 3.07
N ASN A 50 8.61 -5.21 3.86
CA ASN A 50 8.79 -5.17 5.30
C ASN A 50 8.29 -6.45 6.00
N ILE A 51 7.16 -7.02 5.53
CA ILE A 51 6.59 -8.23 6.15
C ILE A 51 7.16 -9.53 5.60
N LEU A 52 7.47 -9.59 4.30
CA LEU A 52 8.04 -10.76 3.63
C LEU A 52 9.57 -10.80 3.73
N GLY A 53 10.15 -10.00 4.63
CA GLY A 53 11.58 -9.94 4.87
C GLY A 53 12.18 -11.23 5.43
N PRO A 54 13.52 -11.26 5.62
CA PRO A 54 14.24 -12.45 6.11
C PRO A 54 13.75 -12.96 7.47
N GLU A 55 13.11 -12.11 8.26
CA GLU A 55 12.48 -12.45 9.55
C GLU A 55 11.36 -13.49 9.39
N LEU A 56 10.47 -13.32 8.41
CA LEU A 56 9.43 -14.30 8.13
C LEU A 56 10.04 -15.60 7.59
N LYS A 57 11.06 -15.52 6.74
CA LYS A 57 11.77 -16.71 6.23
C LYS A 57 12.40 -17.54 7.35
N ALA A 58 13.05 -16.87 8.30
CA ALA A 58 13.74 -17.52 9.42
C ALA A 58 12.79 -18.33 10.31
N VAL A 59 11.56 -17.84 10.50
CA VAL A 59 10.61 -18.45 11.44
C VAL A 59 9.66 -19.45 10.78
N THR A 60 9.29 -19.22 9.53
CA THR A 60 8.42 -20.14 8.80
C THR A 60 9.17 -21.36 8.27
N GLY A 61 10.49 -21.24 8.03
CA GLY A 61 11.31 -22.29 7.41
C GLY A 61 10.90 -22.64 5.98
N ASP A 62 9.95 -21.90 5.39
CA ASP A 62 9.36 -22.13 4.09
C ASP A 62 9.79 -20.99 3.14
N SER A 63 11.05 -21.07 2.68
CA SER A 63 11.63 -20.05 1.80
C SER A 63 10.92 -19.96 0.46
N GLN A 64 10.44 -21.09 -0.06
CA GLN A 64 9.80 -21.17 -1.38
C GLN A 64 8.47 -20.41 -1.41
N GLY A 65 7.61 -20.61 -0.40
CA GLY A 65 6.32 -19.90 -0.32
C GLY A 65 6.50 -18.38 -0.24
N ILE A 66 7.51 -17.90 0.48
CA ILE A 66 7.81 -16.47 0.59
C ILE A 66 8.35 -15.92 -0.72
N ASP A 67 9.25 -16.65 -1.39
CA ASP A 67 9.81 -16.24 -2.68
C ASP A 67 8.72 -16.12 -3.76
N ASP A 68 7.73 -17.01 -3.74
CA ASP A 68 6.60 -16.96 -4.68
C ASP A 68 5.67 -15.77 -4.42
N VAL A 69 5.44 -15.40 -3.15
CA VAL A 69 4.69 -14.18 -2.81
C VAL A 69 5.48 -12.92 -3.19
N LEU A 70 6.79 -12.88 -2.91
CA LEU A 70 7.67 -11.77 -3.29
C LEU A 70 7.67 -11.54 -4.81
N ARG A 71 7.78 -12.61 -5.61
CA ARG A 71 7.70 -12.51 -7.08
C ARG A 71 6.37 -11.90 -7.55
N ARG A 72 5.26 -12.20 -6.87
CA ARG A 72 3.95 -11.60 -7.18
C ARG A 72 3.92 -10.11 -6.81
N VAL A 73 4.55 -9.71 -5.71
CA VAL A 73 4.67 -8.30 -5.28
C VAL A 73 5.52 -7.52 -6.30
N GLU A 74 6.66 -8.05 -6.71
CA GLU A 74 7.50 -7.45 -7.77
C GLU A 74 6.75 -7.33 -9.11
N GLY A 75 5.87 -8.31 -9.41
CA GLY A 75 5.02 -8.27 -10.60
C GLY A 75 3.95 -7.16 -10.59
N LEU A 76 3.63 -6.56 -9.45
CA LEU A 76 2.58 -5.54 -9.34
C LEU A 76 2.90 -4.25 -10.10
N VAL A 77 4.18 -3.91 -10.27
CA VAL A 77 4.61 -2.69 -10.97
C VAL A 77 4.61 -2.82 -12.49
N VAL A 78 4.70 -4.04 -13.02
CA VAL A 78 4.81 -4.29 -14.46
C VAL A 78 3.69 -3.61 -15.27
N PRO A 79 2.39 -3.68 -14.88
CA PRO A 79 1.33 -3.00 -15.61
C PRO A 79 1.40 -1.47 -15.54
N LEU A 80 2.06 -0.91 -14.52
CA LEU A 80 2.23 0.53 -14.36
C LEU A 80 3.41 1.05 -15.19
N GLU A 81 4.47 0.25 -15.34
CA GLU A 81 5.64 0.58 -16.15
C GLU A 81 5.39 0.43 -17.66
N THR A 82 4.42 -0.41 -18.04
CA THR A 82 4.15 -0.78 -19.45
C THR A 82 2.90 -0.10 -20.03
N VAL A 83 2.37 0.93 -19.39
CA VAL A 83 1.23 1.69 -19.90
C VAL A 83 1.57 2.34 -21.26
N PRO A 84 0.73 2.19 -22.31
CA PRO A 84 1.01 2.72 -23.64
C PRO A 84 0.58 4.20 -23.80
N PHE A 85 0.42 4.92 -22.70
CA PHE A 85 -0.09 6.29 -22.68
C PHE A 85 0.60 7.12 -21.59
N ASP A 86 0.58 8.45 -21.74
CA ASP A 86 1.05 9.36 -20.70
C ASP A 86 0.02 9.44 -19.56
N ILE A 87 0.42 9.00 -18.36
CA ILE A 87 -0.43 9.00 -17.18
C ILE A 87 -0.88 10.40 -16.76
N PHE A 88 -0.12 11.44 -17.10
CA PHE A 88 -0.45 12.84 -16.78
C PHE A 88 -1.34 13.50 -17.84
N ASP A 89 -1.62 12.83 -18.95
CA ASP A 89 -2.60 13.28 -19.92
C ASP A 89 -4.01 12.90 -19.47
N ARG A 90 -4.80 13.94 -19.18
CA ARG A 90 -6.20 13.87 -18.71
C ARG A 90 -7.08 12.98 -19.59
N ARG A 91 -6.79 12.89 -20.90
CA ARG A 91 -7.58 12.08 -21.85
C ARG A 91 -7.57 10.60 -21.50
N PHE A 92 -6.53 10.12 -20.81
CA PHE A 92 -6.38 8.74 -20.40
C PHE A 92 -6.76 8.48 -18.94
N GLN A 93 -7.44 9.42 -18.28
CA GLN A 93 -7.87 9.26 -16.88
C GLN A 93 -8.58 7.93 -16.63
N ALA A 94 -9.58 7.58 -17.44
CA ALA A 94 -10.33 6.34 -17.26
C ALA A 94 -9.44 5.09 -17.44
N SER A 95 -8.45 5.16 -18.33
CA SER A 95 -7.48 4.08 -18.53
C SER A 95 -6.54 3.95 -17.33
N TRP A 96 -6.07 5.06 -16.77
CA TRP A 96 -5.26 5.07 -15.55
C TRP A 96 -6.05 4.55 -14.34
N GLU A 97 -7.30 4.97 -14.17
CA GLU A 97 -8.19 4.48 -13.13
C GLU A 97 -8.40 2.96 -13.23
N ALA A 98 -8.56 2.42 -14.44
CA ALA A 98 -8.66 0.97 -14.66
C ALA A 98 -7.37 0.21 -14.27
N VAL A 99 -6.19 0.76 -14.60
CA VAL A 99 -4.90 0.20 -14.17
C VAL A 99 -4.80 0.17 -12.65
N MET A 100 -5.16 1.27 -11.98
CA MET A 100 -5.14 1.37 -10.52
C MET A 100 -6.17 0.48 -9.83
N HIS A 101 -7.35 0.29 -10.43
CA HIS A 101 -8.35 -0.65 -9.95
C HIS A 101 -7.79 -2.08 -9.96
N ARG A 102 -7.22 -2.51 -11.09
CA ARG A 102 -6.61 -3.84 -11.22
C ARG A 102 -5.44 -4.04 -10.26
N PHE A 103 -4.60 -3.01 -10.09
CA PHE A 103 -3.54 -3.04 -9.08
C PHE A 103 -4.10 -3.34 -7.68
N ASN A 104 -5.16 -2.65 -7.27
CA ASN A 104 -5.78 -2.88 -5.95
C ASN A 104 -6.38 -4.29 -5.82
N GLU A 105 -6.99 -4.83 -6.87
CA GLU A 105 -7.48 -6.22 -6.88
C GLU A 105 -6.34 -7.23 -6.72
N ASP A 106 -5.22 -7.03 -7.43
CA ASP A 106 -4.07 -7.93 -7.36
C ASP A 106 -3.37 -7.82 -6.00
N VAL A 107 -3.30 -6.62 -5.42
CA VAL A 107 -2.86 -6.39 -4.03
C VAL A 107 -3.73 -7.16 -3.04
N ALA A 108 -5.06 -7.11 -3.18
CA ALA A 108 -5.97 -7.84 -2.29
C ALA A 108 -5.77 -9.37 -2.39
N LYS A 109 -5.53 -9.90 -3.59
CA LYS A 109 -5.21 -11.33 -3.79
C LYS A 109 -3.86 -11.71 -3.19
N ILE A 110 -2.87 -10.82 -3.22
CA ILE A 110 -1.56 -11.07 -2.61
C ILE A 110 -1.69 -11.00 -1.09
N GLU A 111 -2.42 -10.02 -0.55
CA GLU A 111 -2.73 -9.97 0.88
C GLU A 111 -3.33 -11.29 1.36
N ASP A 112 -4.39 -11.78 0.74
CA ASP A 112 -5.05 -13.02 1.17
C ASP A 112 -4.14 -14.25 1.11
N ALA A 113 -3.26 -14.31 0.10
CA ALA A 113 -2.24 -15.34 0.02
C ALA A 113 -1.22 -15.22 1.16
N THR A 114 -0.75 -14.01 1.46
CA THR A 114 0.16 -13.73 2.59
C THR A 114 -0.49 -14.09 3.92
N LYS A 115 -1.77 -13.74 4.11
CA LYS A 115 -2.55 -14.08 5.31
C LYS A 115 -2.67 -15.59 5.49
N THR A 116 -2.94 -16.31 4.41
CA THR A 116 -3.03 -17.78 4.41
C THR A 116 -1.68 -18.40 4.74
N PHE A 117 -0.61 -17.92 4.10
CA PHE A 117 0.76 -18.38 4.34
C PHE A 117 1.20 -18.17 5.79
N ILE A 118 0.93 -17.00 6.36
CA ILE A 118 1.20 -16.70 7.77
C ILE A 118 0.46 -17.70 8.66
N ASN A 119 -0.83 -17.94 8.42
CA ASN A 119 -1.62 -18.91 9.20
C ASN A 119 -1.03 -20.33 9.16
N GLU A 120 -0.65 -20.80 7.98
CA GLU A 120 -0.06 -22.13 7.81
C GLU A 120 1.29 -22.24 8.51
N SER A 121 2.10 -21.20 8.42
CA SER A 121 3.39 -21.14 9.07
C SER A 121 3.25 -21.17 10.60
N PHE A 122 2.29 -20.43 11.16
CA PHE A 122 1.99 -20.47 12.59
C PHE A 122 1.49 -21.84 13.07
N LYS A 123 0.82 -22.63 12.23
CA LYS A 123 0.44 -24.02 12.56
C LYS A 123 1.66 -24.96 12.61
N LYS A 124 2.70 -24.68 11.83
CA LYS A 124 3.93 -25.48 11.75
C LYS A 124 4.91 -25.16 12.89
N LEU A 125 4.79 -24.00 13.53
CA LEU A 125 5.65 -23.60 14.65
C LEU A 125 5.48 -24.54 15.85
N ARG A 126 6.55 -25.28 16.17
CA ARG A 126 6.60 -26.27 17.26
C ARG A 126 6.93 -25.66 18.63
N SER A 127 7.57 -24.49 18.69
CA SER A 127 7.85 -23.78 19.95
C SER A 127 7.21 -22.41 19.93
N ALA A 128 6.59 -22.00 21.04
CA ALA A 128 6.05 -20.65 21.11
C ALA A 128 7.08 -19.60 21.48
N GLU A 129 8.30 -19.99 21.84
CA GLU A 129 9.42 -19.07 21.99
C GLU A 129 9.77 -18.44 20.62
N GLY A 130 9.93 -19.24 19.57
CA GLY A 130 10.16 -18.73 18.21
C GLY A 130 8.96 -17.97 17.64
N ALA A 131 7.75 -18.37 17.99
CA ALA A 131 6.54 -17.63 17.60
C ALA A 131 6.43 -16.27 18.32
N PHE A 132 6.82 -16.20 19.59
CA PHE A 132 6.80 -14.97 20.38
C PHE A 132 7.86 -13.96 19.90
N ASP A 133 9.09 -14.40 19.64
CA ASP A 133 10.15 -13.55 19.09
C ASP A 133 9.75 -12.95 17.75
N LEU A 134 9.14 -13.75 16.86
CA LEU A 134 8.62 -13.27 15.59
C LEU A 134 7.56 -12.17 15.77
N LEU A 135 6.61 -12.40 16.67
CA LEU A 135 5.52 -11.47 16.93
C LEU A 135 6.01 -10.17 17.59
N GLN A 136 7.03 -10.24 18.45
CA GLN A 136 7.67 -9.05 19.03
C GLN A 136 8.38 -8.21 17.95
N LYS A 137 9.06 -8.85 17.00
CA LYS A 137 9.68 -8.16 15.87
C LYS A 137 8.62 -7.52 14.96
N PHE A 138 7.53 -8.22 14.69
CA PHE A 138 6.45 -7.68 13.85
C PHE A 138 5.63 -6.56 14.49
N LYS A 139 5.54 -6.50 15.82
CA LYS A 139 4.89 -5.39 16.53
C LYS A 139 5.48 -4.02 16.15
N HIS A 140 6.75 -3.98 15.75
CA HIS A 140 7.46 -2.77 15.37
C HIS A 140 7.62 -2.59 13.86
N ILE A 141 7.24 -3.59 13.06
CA ILE A 141 7.32 -3.52 11.59
C ILE A 141 6.09 -2.78 11.08
N LYS A 142 6.33 -1.68 10.36
CA LYS A 142 5.29 -0.98 9.62
C LYS A 142 4.84 -1.86 8.45
N THR A 143 3.59 -2.29 8.48
CA THR A 143 2.98 -3.14 7.46
C THR A 143 1.49 -2.81 7.32
N ARG A 144 0.82 -3.48 6.39
CA ARG A 144 -0.61 -3.28 6.11
C ARG A 144 -1.46 -3.65 7.32
N ASP A 145 -2.44 -2.79 7.64
CA ASP A 145 -3.31 -2.95 8.82
C ASP A 145 -4.03 -4.31 8.86
N SER A 146 -4.46 -4.81 7.70
CA SER A 146 -5.17 -6.09 7.59
C SER A 146 -4.29 -7.27 7.99
N ILE A 147 -2.99 -7.24 7.66
CA ILE A 147 -2.04 -8.29 7.98
C ILE A 147 -1.56 -8.14 9.43
N ASN A 148 -1.31 -6.91 9.88
CA ASN A 148 -0.96 -6.62 11.27
C ASN A 148 -2.05 -7.14 12.24
N LYS A 149 -3.33 -6.86 11.93
CA LYS A 149 -4.45 -7.35 12.73
C LYS A 149 -4.47 -8.87 12.82
N GLN A 150 -4.27 -9.57 11.71
CA GLN A 150 -4.24 -11.02 11.71
C GLN A 150 -3.10 -11.59 12.55
N MET A 151 -1.92 -10.96 12.51
CA MET A 151 -0.79 -11.39 13.34
C MET A 151 -1.06 -11.19 14.83
N MET A 152 -1.71 -10.09 15.21
CA MET A 152 -2.16 -9.85 16.58
C MET A 152 -3.25 -10.85 17.03
N ASP A 153 -4.16 -11.23 16.14
CA ASP A 153 -5.15 -12.27 16.44
C ASP A 153 -4.45 -13.62 16.71
N LYS A 154 -3.47 -14.00 15.88
CA LYS A 154 -2.66 -15.21 16.07
C LYS A 154 -1.84 -15.18 17.35
N PHE A 155 -1.37 -14.01 17.77
CA PHE A 155 -0.72 -13.83 19.08
C PHE A 155 -1.65 -14.20 20.24
N SER A 156 -2.89 -13.72 20.23
CA SER A 156 -3.85 -14.02 21.28
C SER A 156 -4.21 -15.52 21.33
N ASP A 157 -4.34 -16.17 20.17
CA ASP A 157 -4.54 -17.61 20.05
C ASP A 157 -3.39 -18.42 20.68
N ILE A 158 -2.14 -18.03 20.43
CA ILE A 158 -0.96 -18.74 20.95
C ILE A 158 -0.84 -18.55 22.46
N LEU A 159 -1.01 -17.33 22.98
CA LEU A 159 -1.00 -17.07 24.43
C LEU A 159 -2.12 -17.82 25.16
N GLY A 160 -3.28 -17.99 24.53
CA GLY A 160 -4.39 -18.77 25.08
C GLY A 160 -4.06 -20.26 25.25
N ARG A 161 -3.16 -20.82 24.42
CA ARG A 161 -2.68 -22.21 24.52
C ARG A 161 -1.62 -22.42 25.61
N TYR A 162 -1.16 -21.35 26.25
CA TYR A 162 -0.16 -21.37 27.34
C TYR A 162 -0.78 -21.35 28.75
N LYS A 163 -2.11 -21.38 28.86
CA LYS A 163 -2.82 -21.65 30.13
C LYS A 163 -3.19 -23.12 30.22
#